data_AF-A0A7T7HZ92-F1
#
_entry.id   AF-A0A7T7HZ92-F1
#
_cell.length_a   1.000
_cell.length_b   1.000
_cell.length_c   1.000
_cell.angle_alpha   90.00
_cell.angle_beta   90.00
_cell.angle_gamma   90.00
#
_symmetry.space_group_name_H-M   'P 1'
#
loop_
_entity.id
_entity.type
_entity.pdbx_description
1 polymer ?
#
loop_
_entity_poly.entity_id
_entity_poly.type
_entity_poly.pdbx_seq_one_letter_code
_entity_poly.pdbx_strand_id
1 'polypeptide(L)'
;MKYQQRLQVAVREHLRKLMTAPYSSSGHEVHLAVTWINSQPALTGLLEEASQSEPGVDRERFRTGLTRSGRFVWPSRTEQGRATLIWELMQSIATKEASNPDVGLQTAIGYSMERRHQDSWREFAEDILQPLFDFLSERVGSESSILHTLERYRTRIEWFDREELYTRFDADRANGEEVYNLDLQRFLFLEGDHITHAKPRSASGEADLVGELDGRDPLVCDGKIFDGSSRGKGYLVKGVHQIVKYAHDYGKHTAYLVIYNITDKLLELPTDGTPGVWPPYTEISGVRVYFIHVRVLPPTTTASKAGKATLVILTHDDLTNPDTT
;
A
#
# COMPACT_ATOMS: atom_id res chain seq x y z
N MET A 1 2.21 -8.10 8.16
CA MET A 1 3.01 -8.97 7.24
C MET A 1 2.24 -10.10 6.56
N LYS A 2 1.48 -10.97 7.27
CA LYS A 2 0.87 -12.17 6.64
C LYS A 2 -0.10 -11.86 5.47
N TYR A 3 -0.84 -10.76 5.50
CA TYR A 3 -1.78 -10.39 4.43
C TYR A 3 -1.05 -10.03 3.12
N GLN A 4 -0.08 -9.10 3.14
CA GLN A 4 0.66 -8.70 1.94
C GLN A 4 1.50 -9.84 1.37
N GLN A 5 2.13 -10.66 2.22
CA GLN A 5 2.82 -11.87 1.76
C GLN A 5 1.86 -12.85 1.08
N ARG A 6 0.67 -13.09 1.66
CA ARG A 6 -0.37 -13.91 1.02
C ARG A 6 -0.87 -13.31 -0.28
N LEU A 7 -1.05 -11.99 -0.33
CA LEU A 7 -1.49 -11.27 -1.52
C LEU A 7 -0.44 -11.36 -2.63
N GLN A 8 0.84 -11.18 -2.30
CA GLN A 8 1.95 -11.33 -3.25
C GLN A 8 2.03 -12.76 -3.83
N VAL A 9 1.86 -13.78 -2.98
CA VAL A 9 1.78 -15.18 -3.43
C VAL A 9 0.54 -15.39 -4.31
N ALA A 10 -0.61 -14.82 -3.95
CA ALA A 10 -1.83 -14.93 -4.74
C ALA A 10 -1.69 -14.27 -6.12
N VAL A 11 -1.06 -13.09 -6.23
CA VAL A 11 -0.74 -12.43 -7.51
C VAL A 11 0.06 -13.38 -8.41
N ARG A 12 1.12 -13.99 -7.87
CA ARG A 12 1.96 -14.96 -8.62
C ARG A 12 1.20 -16.21 -9.03
N GLU A 13 0.31 -16.72 -8.18
CA GLU A 13 -0.54 -17.87 -8.52
C GLU A 13 -1.55 -17.55 -9.63
N HIS A 14 -2.13 -16.35 -9.65
CA HIS A 14 -3.01 -15.93 -10.74
C HIS A 14 -2.25 -15.75 -12.06
N LEU A 15 -1.04 -15.19 -12.03
CA LEU A 15 -0.16 -15.19 -13.20
C LEU A 15 0.12 -16.62 -13.69
N ARG A 16 0.51 -17.53 -12.78
CA ARG A 16 0.80 -18.93 -13.11
C ARG A 16 -0.40 -19.61 -13.79
N LYS A 17 -1.62 -19.34 -13.34
CA LYS A 17 -2.85 -19.87 -13.97
C LYS A 17 -3.00 -19.36 -15.40
N LEU A 18 -2.86 -18.06 -15.64
CA LEU A 18 -2.90 -17.49 -16.99
C LEU A 18 -1.85 -18.10 -17.91
N MET A 19 -0.62 -18.25 -17.42
CA MET A 19 0.52 -18.80 -18.16
C MET A 19 0.36 -20.28 -18.52
N THR A 20 -0.32 -21.05 -17.67
CA THR A 20 -0.50 -22.50 -17.83
C THR A 20 -1.86 -22.89 -18.39
N ALA A 21 -2.76 -21.92 -18.58
CA ALA A 21 -4.07 -22.14 -19.13
C ALA A 21 -4.01 -22.72 -20.55
N PRO A 22 -4.86 -23.71 -20.87
CA PRO A 22 -5.16 -24.04 -22.25
C PRO A 22 -5.67 -22.81 -23.01
N TYR A 23 -5.28 -22.66 -24.27
CA TYR A 23 -5.72 -21.54 -25.09
C TYR A 23 -7.26 -21.39 -25.15
N SER A 24 -7.99 -22.51 -25.06
CA SER A 24 -9.46 -22.56 -25.08
C SER A 24 -10.13 -21.99 -23.84
N SER A 25 -9.40 -21.82 -22.73
CA SER A 25 -9.91 -21.21 -21.50
C SER A 25 -9.25 -19.87 -21.18
N SER A 26 -8.43 -19.35 -22.10
CA SER A 26 -7.67 -18.11 -21.91
C SER A 26 -8.54 -16.91 -21.52
N GLY A 27 -9.64 -16.67 -22.25
CA GLY A 27 -10.58 -15.61 -21.94
C GLY A 27 -11.17 -15.75 -20.53
N HIS A 28 -11.55 -16.98 -20.15
CA HIS A 28 -12.13 -17.28 -18.86
C HIS A 28 -11.13 -17.04 -17.71
N GLU A 29 -9.88 -17.47 -17.86
CA GLU A 29 -8.85 -17.24 -16.85
C GLU A 29 -8.53 -15.75 -16.67
N VAL A 30 -8.56 -14.96 -17.76
CA VAL A 30 -8.46 -13.49 -17.67
C VAL A 30 -9.66 -12.92 -16.89
N HIS A 31 -10.87 -13.39 -17.16
CA HIS A 31 -12.07 -12.97 -16.42
C HIS A 31 -11.95 -13.25 -14.91
N LEU A 32 -11.50 -14.45 -14.53
CA LEU A 32 -11.28 -14.81 -13.14
C LEU A 32 -10.20 -13.94 -12.48
N ALA A 33 -9.11 -13.67 -13.19
CA ALA A 33 -8.04 -12.80 -12.69
C ALA A 33 -8.52 -11.36 -12.47
N VAL A 34 -9.26 -10.78 -13.44
CA VAL A 34 -9.84 -9.43 -13.32
C VAL A 34 -10.83 -9.35 -12.15
N THR A 35 -11.72 -10.32 -12.04
CA THR A 35 -12.70 -10.40 -10.95
C THR A 35 -12.00 -10.46 -9.59
N TRP A 36 -10.96 -11.28 -9.49
CA TRP A 36 -10.17 -11.38 -8.26
C TRP A 36 -9.43 -10.07 -7.96
N ILE A 37 -8.72 -9.46 -8.91
CA ILE A 37 -8.02 -8.18 -8.71
C ILE A 37 -8.99 -7.10 -8.21
N ASN A 38 -10.17 -6.98 -8.82
CA ASN A 38 -11.21 -6.03 -8.39
C ASN A 38 -11.76 -6.29 -6.98
N SER A 39 -11.64 -7.52 -6.47
CA SER A 39 -12.04 -7.86 -5.10
C SER A 39 -10.99 -7.50 -4.04
N GLN A 40 -9.80 -7.04 -4.46
CA GLN A 40 -8.68 -6.71 -3.57
C GLN A 40 -8.46 -5.19 -3.55
N PRO A 41 -8.92 -4.47 -2.52
CA PRO A 41 -8.77 -3.01 -2.43
C PRO A 41 -7.34 -2.51 -2.60
N ALA A 42 -6.36 -3.27 -2.09
CA ALA A 42 -4.95 -2.94 -2.23
C ALA A 42 -4.49 -2.98 -3.70
N LEU A 43 -4.94 -3.94 -4.50
CA LEU A 43 -4.56 -4.04 -5.92
C LEU A 43 -5.28 -3.00 -6.77
N THR A 44 -6.56 -2.71 -6.47
CA THR A 44 -7.30 -1.66 -7.16
C THR A 44 -6.69 -0.29 -6.91
N GLY A 45 -6.29 0.01 -5.66
CA GLY A 45 -5.56 1.23 -5.33
C GLY A 45 -4.25 1.35 -6.10
N LEU A 46 -3.43 0.30 -6.16
CA LEU A 46 -2.18 0.33 -6.94
C LEU A 46 -2.40 0.60 -8.43
N LEU A 47 -3.52 0.14 -9.00
CA LEU A 47 -3.86 0.35 -10.40
C LEU A 47 -4.41 1.76 -10.66
N GLU A 48 -5.15 2.32 -9.70
CA GLU A 48 -5.60 3.71 -9.72
C GLU A 48 -4.40 4.66 -9.67
N GLU A 49 -3.45 4.44 -8.76
CA GLU A 49 -2.18 5.16 -8.70
C GLU A 49 -1.40 5.07 -10.02
N ALA A 50 -1.26 3.86 -10.57
CA ALA A 50 -0.57 3.67 -11.84
C ALA A 50 -1.21 4.48 -12.98
N SER A 51 -2.55 4.54 -13.02
CA SER A 51 -3.29 5.29 -14.05
C SER A 51 -3.10 6.80 -13.98
N GLN A 52 -2.75 7.34 -12.80
CA GLN A 52 -2.51 8.78 -12.60
C GLN A 52 -1.07 9.18 -12.92
N SER A 53 -0.14 8.23 -12.90
CA SER A 53 1.30 8.50 -13.01
C SER A 53 1.78 8.90 -14.43
N GLU A 54 1.16 8.38 -15.49
CA GLU A 54 1.48 8.72 -16.89
C GLU A 54 0.20 9.19 -17.61
N PRO A 55 -0.24 10.45 -17.40
CA PRO A 55 -1.44 10.95 -18.06
C PRO A 55 -1.24 11.02 -19.58
N GLY A 56 -2.22 10.52 -20.34
CA GLY A 56 -2.25 10.60 -21.81
C GLY A 56 -1.59 9.43 -22.54
N VAL A 57 -1.45 8.26 -21.91
CA VAL A 57 -1.01 7.03 -22.62
C VAL A 57 -1.93 6.74 -23.81
N ASP A 58 -1.33 6.51 -24.98
CA ASP A 58 -2.05 6.27 -26.23
C ASP A 58 -2.62 4.84 -26.30
N ARG A 59 -3.85 4.71 -25.81
CA ARG A 59 -4.63 3.46 -25.78
C ARG A 59 -4.88 2.89 -27.17
N GLU A 60 -5.16 3.75 -28.15
CA GLU A 60 -5.47 3.29 -29.51
C GLU A 60 -4.22 2.77 -30.20
N ARG A 61 -3.07 3.41 -30.00
CA ARG A 61 -1.79 2.89 -30.46
C ARG A 61 -1.44 1.55 -29.81
N PHE A 62 -1.77 1.35 -28.54
CA PHE A 62 -1.60 0.05 -27.88
C PHE A 62 -2.46 -1.04 -28.55
N ARG A 63 -3.77 -0.79 -28.69
CA ARG A 63 -4.71 -1.75 -29.31
C ARG A 63 -4.38 -2.07 -30.76
N THR A 64 -4.03 -1.05 -31.55
CA THR A 64 -3.63 -1.25 -32.95
C THR A 64 -2.26 -1.94 -33.05
N GLY A 65 -1.36 -1.72 -32.09
CA GLY A 65 -0.10 -2.44 -31.98
C GLY A 65 -0.28 -3.93 -31.77
N LEU A 66 -1.27 -4.33 -30.97
CA LEU A 66 -1.60 -5.74 -30.68
C LEU A 66 -2.26 -6.50 -31.83
N THR A 67 -2.61 -5.84 -32.94
CA THR A 67 -3.37 -6.45 -34.05
C THR A 67 -2.64 -6.39 -35.38
N ARG A 68 -1.49 -5.71 -35.44
CA ARG A 68 -0.73 -5.52 -36.68
C ARG A 68 0.38 -6.55 -36.78
N SER A 69 0.56 -7.09 -37.98
CA SER A 69 1.71 -7.90 -38.37
C SER A 69 2.98 -7.03 -38.47
N GLY A 70 3.49 -6.58 -37.33
CA GLY A 70 4.67 -5.73 -37.22
C GLY A 70 5.26 -5.77 -35.82
N ARG A 71 6.43 -5.17 -35.63
CA ARG A 71 7.08 -5.12 -34.32
C ARG A 71 6.23 -4.29 -33.35
N PHE A 72 5.72 -4.93 -32.29
CA PHE A 72 4.99 -4.24 -31.22
C PHE A 72 5.92 -3.25 -30.51
N VAL A 73 5.40 -2.06 -30.23
CA VAL A 73 6.11 -0.99 -29.52
C VAL A 73 5.19 -0.43 -28.46
N TRP A 74 5.65 -0.50 -27.20
CA TRP A 74 4.93 0.08 -26.06
C TRP A 74 4.69 1.58 -26.27
N PRO A 75 3.44 2.06 -26.16
CA PRO A 75 3.14 3.48 -26.25
C PRO A 75 3.38 4.22 -24.93
N SER A 76 3.52 3.51 -23.80
CA SER A 76 3.93 4.08 -22.51
C SER A 76 5.45 4.09 -22.35
N ARG A 77 5.93 5.01 -21.50
CA ARG A 77 7.36 5.13 -21.15
C ARG A 77 7.68 4.61 -19.76
N THR A 78 6.67 4.41 -18.93
CA THR A 78 6.81 3.92 -17.54
C THR A 78 6.21 2.52 -17.36
N GLU A 79 6.62 1.83 -16.30
CA GLU A 79 6.04 0.53 -15.92
C GLU A 79 4.58 0.69 -15.50
N GLN A 80 4.26 1.79 -14.80
CA GLN A 80 2.91 2.15 -14.41
C GLN A 80 2.01 2.33 -15.63
N GLY A 81 2.46 3.10 -16.64
CA GLY A 81 1.72 3.28 -17.88
C GLY A 81 1.50 1.96 -18.64
N ARG A 82 2.46 1.02 -18.58
CA ARG A 82 2.25 -0.34 -19.11
C ARG A 82 1.19 -1.10 -18.31
N ALA A 83 1.29 -1.09 -16.97
CA ALA A 83 0.33 -1.76 -16.10
C ALA A 83 -1.09 -1.24 -16.35
N THR A 84 -1.28 0.07 -16.54
CA THR A 84 -2.58 0.67 -16.88
C THR A 84 -3.13 0.13 -18.21
N LEU A 85 -2.32 0.10 -19.27
CA LEU A 85 -2.75 -0.40 -20.58
C LEU A 85 -3.12 -1.90 -20.54
N ILE A 86 -2.29 -2.70 -19.87
CA ILE A 86 -2.52 -4.14 -19.73
C ILE A 86 -3.78 -4.40 -18.91
N TRP A 87 -3.98 -3.64 -17.83
CA TRP A 87 -5.17 -3.75 -17.00
C TRP A 87 -6.45 -3.40 -17.76
N GLU A 88 -6.45 -2.33 -18.55
CA GLU A 88 -7.58 -1.97 -19.42
C GLU A 88 -7.85 -3.06 -20.49
N LEU A 89 -6.80 -3.67 -21.05
CA LEU A 89 -6.94 -4.78 -21.98
C LEU A 89 -7.57 -6.00 -21.31
N MET A 90 -7.08 -6.40 -20.14
CA MET A 90 -7.63 -7.52 -19.38
C MET A 90 -9.10 -7.30 -19.05
N GLN A 91 -9.48 -6.08 -18.60
CA GLN A 91 -10.88 -5.73 -18.39
C GLN A 91 -11.70 -5.82 -19.69
N SER A 92 -11.16 -5.37 -20.82
CA SER A 92 -11.84 -5.49 -22.13
C SER A 92 -12.02 -6.95 -22.56
N ILE A 93 -11.07 -7.85 -22.26
CA ILE A 93 -11.19 -9.29 -22.53
C ILE A 93 -12.26 -9.88 -21.61
N ALA A 94 -12.15 -9.64 -20.29
CA ALA A 94 -13.07 -10.14 -19.28
C ALA A 94 -14.53 -9.71 -19.51
N THR A 95 -14.75 -8.49 -20.02
CA THR A 95 -16.10 -7.98 -20.35
C THR A 95 -16.71 -8.68 -21.56
N LYS A 96 -15.88 -9.08 -22.54
CA LYS A 96 -16.34 -9.69 -23.79
C LYS A 96 -16.47 -11.20 -23.73
N GLU A 97 -15.76 -11.84 -22.78
CA GLU A 97 -15.67 -13.30 -22.64
C GLU A 97 -17.04 -14.00 -22.65
N ALA A 98 -18.02 -13.48 -21.90
CA ALA A 98 -19.34 -14.08 -21.81
C ALA A 98 -20.07 -14.16 -23.17
N SER A 99 -19.80 -13.20 -24.08
CA SER A 99 -20.36 -13.16 -25.44
C SER A 99 -19.45 -13.78 -26.50
N ASN A 100 -18.16 -13.90 -26.21
CA ASN A 100 -17.12 -14.41 -27.11
C ASN A 100 -16.04 -15.10 -26.27
N PRO A 101 -16.19 -16.40 -25.95
CA PRO A 101 -15.23 -17.13 -25.13
C PRO A 101 -13.81 -17.14 -25.71
N ASP A 102 -13.69 -17.02 -27.04
CA ASP A 102 -12.41 -17.01 -27.76
C ASP A 102 -11.73 -15.64 -27.78
N VAL A 103 -12.30 -14.60 -27.16
CA VAL A 103 -11.75 -13.22 -27.22
C VAL A 103 -10.31 -13.13 -26.70
N GLY A 104 -9.95 -13.93 -25.69
CA GLY A 104 -8.57 -14.02 -25.18
C GLY A 104 -7.62 -14.57 -26.25
N LEU A 105 -7.99 -15.69 -26.88
CA LEU A 105 -7.22 -16.30 -27.96
C LEU A 105 -7.14 -15.38 -29.20
N GLN A 106 -8.24 -14.76 -29.61
CA GLN A 106 -8.26 -13.85 -30.76
C GLN A 106 -7.31 -12.67 -30.56
N THR A 107 -7.24 -12.16 -29.33
CA THR A 107 -6.29 -11.10 -28.97
C THR A 107 -4.85 -11.60 -29.06
N ALA A 108 -4.58 -12.80 -28.53
CA ALA A 108 -3.25 -13.41 -28.58
C ALA A 108 -2.78 -13.72 -30.02
N ILE A 109 -3.66 -14.23 -30.89
CA ILE A 109 -3.37 -14.47 -32.31
C ILE A 109 -3.13 -13.15 -33.06
N GLY A 110 -3.80 -12.07 -32.68
CA GLY A 110 -3.54 -10.74 -33.26
C GLY A 110 -2.13 -10.23 -32.97
N TYR A 111 -1.59 -10.59 -31.80
CA TYR A 111 -0.28 -10.17 -31.31
C TYR A 111 0.86 -11.09 -31.83
N SER A 112 0.66 -12.40 -31.70
CA SER A 112 1.68 -13.42 -31.93
C SER A 112 1.78 -13.83 -33.40
N MET A 113 2.99 -14.12 -33.85
CA MET A 113 3.25 -14.72 -35.18
C MET A 113 3.28 -16.25 -35.14
N GLU A 114 3.06 -16.85 -33.98
CA GLU A 114 3.11 -18.29 -33.80
C GLU A 114 1.97 -19.00 -34.53
N ARG A 115 2.27 -20.19 -35.05
CA ARG A 115 1.29 -20.99 -35.83
C ARG A 115 0.38 -21.84 -34.94
N ARG A 116 0.77 -22.07 -33.69
CA ARG A 116 0.01 -22.89 -32.75
C ARG A 116 -0.67 -21.99 -31.74
N HIS A 117 -1.99 -22.16 -31.59
CA HIS A 117 -2.80 -21.34 -30.68
C HIS A 117 -2.26 -21.32 -29.24
N GLN A 118 -1.75 -22.45 -28.75
CA GLN A 118 -1.17 -22.52 -27.41
C GLN A 118 0.12 -21.70 -27.29
N ASP A 119 0.95 -21.69 -28.34
CA ASP A 119 2.19 -20.94 -28.35
C ASP A 119 1.89 -19.44 -28.48
N SER A 120 0.90 -19.06 -29.29
CA SER A 120 0.40 -17.67 -29.38
C SER A 120 -0.12 -17.15 -28.05
N TRP A 121 -0.89 -17.97 -27.32
CA TRP A 121 -1.37 -17.60 -25.99
C TRP A 121 -0.22 -17.44 -25.00
N ARG A 122 0.76 -18.35 -25.01
CA ARG A 122 1.91 -18.28 -24.11
C ARG A 122 2.74 -17.02 -24.36
N GLU A 123 3.09 -16.74 -25.62
CA GLU A 123 3.84 -15.54 -26.01
C GLU A 123 3.09 -14.26 -25.57
N PHE A 124 1.78 -14.20 -25.80
CA PHE A 124 0.95 -13.08 -25.34
C PHE A 124 0.92 -12.96 -23.81
N ALA A 125 0.78 -14.06 -23.08
CA ALA A 125 0.78 -14.04 -21.62
C ALA A 125 2.14 -13.60 -21.04
N GLU A 126 3.25 -14.06 -21.63
CA GLU A 126 4.63 -13.69 -21.25
C GLU A 126 4.93 -12.22 -21.56
N ASP A 127 4.66 -11.76 -22.78
CA ASP A 127 5.09 -10.43 -23.21
C ASP A 127 4.14 -9.32 -22.79
N ILE A 128 2.83 -9.61 -22.73
CA ILE A 128 1.79 -8.59 -22.52
C ILE A 128 1.19 -8.68 -21.13
N LEU A 129 0.82 -9.87 -20.63
CA LEU A 129 0.11 -9.97 -19.35
C LEU A 129 1.05 -9.96 -18.14
N GLN A 130 2.14 -10.72 -18.20
CA GLN A 130 3.08 -10.86 -17.09
C GLN A 130 3.60 -9.53 -16.53
N PRO A 131 3.95 -8.50 -17.33
CA PRO A 131 4.46 -7.24 -16.78
C PRO A 131 3.51 -6.55 -15.78
N LEU A 132 2.19 -6.72 -15.93
CA LEU A 132 1.23 -6.22 -14.94
C LEU A 132 1.35 -6.98 -13.61
N PHE A 133 1.47 -8.31 -13.66
CA PHE A 133 1.58 -9.13 -12.45
C PHE A 133 2.92 -8.93 -11.75
N ASP A 134 4.00 -8.74 -12.51
CA ASP A 134 5.31 -8.38 -11.98
C ASP A 134 5.22 -7.02 -11.25
N PHE A 135 4.65 -6.00 -11.91
CA PHE A 135 4.38 -4.69 -11.29
C PHE A 135 3.58 -4.82 -9.97
N LEU A 136 2.45 -5.54 -9.98
CA LEU A 136 1.63 -5.73 -8.78
C LEU A 136 2.39 -6.51 -7.68
N SER A 137 3.15 -7.54 -8.05
CA SER A 137 3.92 -8.36 -7.10
C SER A 137 5.03 -7.56 -6.43
N GLU A 138 5.72 -6.71 -7.20
CA GLU A 138 6.76 -5.82 -6.71
C GLU A 138 6.19 -4.75 -5.78
N ARG A 139 5.08 -4.10 -6.17
CA ARG A 139 4.43 -3.08 -5.36
C ARG A 139 3.93 -3.61 -4.03
N VAL A 140 3.22 -4.75 -4.03
CA VAL A 140 2.80 -5.42 -2.79
C VAL A 140 4.00 -5.86 -1.95
N GLY A 141 5.09 -6.28 -2.60
CA GLY A 141 6.35 -6.63 -1.93
C GLY A 141 7.00 -5.44 -1.23
N SER A 142 7.06 -4.29 -1.91
CA SER A 142 7.58 -3.03 -1.37
C SER A 142 6.80 -2.57 -0.13
N GLU A 143 5.47 -2.63 -0.17
CA GLU A 143 4.65 -2.34 1.01
C GLU A 143 4.92 -3.31 2.19
N SER A 144 5.20 -4.59 1.90
CA SER A 144 5.61 -5.54 2.93
C SER A 144 6.98 -5.20 3.52
N SER A 145 7.87 -4.59 2.73
CA SER A 145 9.19 -4.14 3.18
C SER A 145 9.09 -2.98 4.17
N ILE A 146 8.26 -1.98 3.89
CA ILE A 146 8.06 -0.86 4.82
C ILE A 146 7.40 -1.32 6.13
N LEU A 147 6.40 -2.21 6.10
CA LEU A 147 5.83 -2.74 7.34
C LEU A 147 6.85 -3.52 8.16
N HIS A 148 7.73 -4.29 7.51
CA HIS A 148 8.83 -4.95 8.19
C HIS A 148 9.83 -3.95 8.79
N THR A 149 10.13 -2.87 8.07
CA THR A 149 11.00 -1.79 8.55
C THR A 149 10.40 -1.09 9.77
N LEU A 150 9.11 -0.76 9.74
CA LEU A 150 8.39 -0.15 10.86
C LEU A 150 8.25 -1.11 12.06
N GLU A 151 8.18 -2.42 11.82
CA GLU A 151 8.25 -3.42 12.89
C GLU A 151 9.60 -3.39 13.59
N ARG A 152 10.69 -3.38 12.81
CA ARG A 152 12.05 -3.26 13.34
C ARG A 152 12.24 -1.96 14.10
N TYR A 153 11.70 -0.84 13.59
CA TYR A 153 11.71 0.45 14.27
C TYR A 153 11.03 0.38 15.64
N ARG A 154 9.81 -0.17 15.68
CA ARG A 154 9.06 -0.39 16.92
C ARG A 154 9.88 -1.23 17.90
N THR A 155 10.43 -2.37 17.46
CA THR A 155 11.25 -3.24 18.30
C THR A 155 12.49 -2.52 18.82
N ARG A 156 13.18 -1.75 17.97
CA ARG A 156 14.37 -0.98 18.36
C ARG A 156 14.06 -0.03 19.51
N ILE A 157 12.99 0.76 19.37
CA ILE A 157 12.57 1.69 20.41
C ILE A 157 12.15 0.93 21.67
N GLU A 158 11.27 -0.06 21.55
CA GLU A 158 10.71 -0.75 22.71
C GLU A 158 11.77 -1.50 23.53
N TRP A 159 12.87 -1.93 22.92
CA TRP A 159 13.90 -2.74 23.57
C TRP A 159 15.15 -1.98 23.97
N PHE A 160 15.58 -1.00 23.17
CA PHE A 160 16.88 -0.36 23.34
C PHE A 160 16.77 1.14 23.63
N ASP A 161 15.99 1.86 22.82
CA ASP A 161 16.08 3.33 22.79
C ASP A 161 14.99 4.03 23.63
N ARG A 162 14.10 3.26 24.28
CA ARG A 162 12.93 3.77 25.02
C ARG A 162 13.31 4.87 26.02
N GLU A 163 14.30 4.61 26.87
CA GLU A 163 14.71 5.53 27.94
C GLU A 163 15.36 6.80 27.40
N GLU A 164 16.25 6.67 26.41
CA GLU A 164 16.95 7.79 25.79
C GLU A 164 15.97 8.73 25.09
N LEU A 165 15.09 8.18 24.23
CA LEU A 165 14.12 8.97 23.47
C LEU A 165 13.09 9.62 24.40
N TYR A 166 12.64 8.91 25.42
CA TYR A 166 11.75 9.51 26.42
C TYR A 166 12.41 10.65 27.18
N THR A 167 13.69 10.53 27.53
CA THR A 167 14.45 11.61 28.20
C THR A 167 14.54 12.86 27.31
N ARG A 168 14.79 12.69 26.01
CA ARG A 168 14.80 13.79 25.04
C ARG A 168 13.42 14.42 24.87
N PHE A 169 12.37 13.60 24.81
CA PHE A 169 10.99 14.07 24.80
C PHE A 169 10.64 14.87 26.07
N ASP A 170 11.06 14.39 27.25
CA ASP A 170 10.74 15.03 28.52
C ASP A 170 11.43 16.39 28.69
N ALA A 171 12.63 16.53 28.12
CA ALA A 171 13.38 17.78 28.09
C ALA A 171 12.72 18.87 27.23
N ASP A 172 11.96 18.50 26.19
CA ASP A 172 11.21 19.42 25.33
C ASP A 172 9.83 18.85 24.97
N ARG A 173 8.92 18.84 25.95
CA ARG A 173 7.55 18.33 25.74
C ARG A 173 6.73 19.14 24.74
N ALA A 174 7.10 20.40 24.49
CA ALA A 174 6.40 21.26 23.53
C ALA A 174 6.63 20.76 22.09
N ASN A 175 7.88 20.39 21.76
CA ASN A 175 8.25 19.82 20.47
C ASN A 175 8.42 18.30 20.51
N GLY A 176 7.84 17.64 21.51
CA GLY A 176 8.09 16.23 21.78
C GLY A 176 7.74 15.28 20.61
N GLU A 177 6.76 15.63 19.78
CA GLU A 177 6.40 14.86 18.58
C GLU A 177 7.53 14.90 17.54
N GLU A 178 8.22 16.04 17.40
CA GLU A 178 9.36 16.22 16.48
C GLU A 178 10.56 15.33 16.88
N VAL A 179 10.76 15.09 18.19
CA VAL A 179 11.83 14.19 18.68
C VAL A 179 11.66 12.79 18.10
N TYR A 180 10.44 12.24 18.16
CA TYR A 180 10.15 10.91 17.65
C TYR A 180 10.07 10.88 16.12
N ASN A 181 9.54 11.93 15.48
CA ASN A 181 9.45 12.00 14.03
C ASN A 181 10.83 12.09 13.38
N LEU A 182 11.76 12.87 13.92
CA LEU A 182 13.15 12.93 13.45
C LEU A 182 13.88 11.59 13.60
N ASP A 183 13.60 10.86 14.68
CA ASP A 183 14.18 9.53 14.87
C ASP A 183 13.61 8.51 13.86
N LEU A 184 12.29 8.54 13.63
CA LEU A 184 11.65 7.73 12.60
C LEU A 184 12.23 8.01 11.22
N GLN A 185 12.39 9.28 10.84
CA GLN A 185 13.01 9.68 9.57
C GLN A 185 14.40 9.10 9.44
N ARG A 186 15.24 9.28 10.47
CA ARG A 186 16.62 8.80 10.47
C ARG A 186 16.66 7.28 10.31
N PHE A 187 15.77 6.56 10.99
CA PHE A 187 15.70 5.11 10.87
C PHE A 187 15.25 4.66 9.47
N LEU A 188 14.21 5.28 8.91
CA LEU A 188 13.72 4.99 7.57
C LEU A 188 14.77 5.25 6.48
N PHE A 189 15.58 6.30 6.65
CA PHE A 189 16.69 6.61 5.76
C PHE A 189 17.82 5.57 5.85
N LEU A 190 18.25 5.22 7.07
CA LEU A 190 19.38 4.31 7.28
C LEU A 190 19.05 2.84 6.96
N GLU A 191 17.83 2.40 7.29
CA GLU A 191 17.46 0.97 7.29
C GLU A 191 16.44 0.61 6.21
N GLY A 192 15.69 1.59 5.69
CA GLY A 192 14.61 1.36 4.72
C GLY A 192 14.89 1.81 3.30
N ASP A 193 16.04 2.47 3.03
CA ASP A 193 16.30 3.23 1.79
C ASP A 193 15.15 4.20 1.42
N HIS A 194 14.37 4.60 2.42
CA HIS A 194 13.26 5.53 2.27
C HIS A 194 13.76 6.93 2.63
N ILE A 195 13.91 7.77 1.62
CA ILE A 195 14.16 9.20 1.84
C ILE A 195 12.83 9.82 2.26
N THR A 196 12.74 10.21 3.53
CA THR A 196 11.63 10.98 4.06
C THR A 196 12.12 12.40 4.35
N HIS A 197 11.39 13.42 3.90
CA HIS A 197 11.71 14.80 4.25
C HIS A 197 10.80 15.25 5.38
N ALA A 198 11.39 15.92 6.38
CA ALA A 198 10.64 16.74 7.32
C ALA A 198 10.07 17.95 6.57
N LYS A 199 8.74 18.16 6.66
CA LYS A 199 8.07 19.40 6.25
C LYS A 199 8.13 19.80 4.76
N PRO A 200 7.85 18.91 3.78
CA PRO A 200 7.43 19.42 2.48
C PRO A 200 6.06 20.09 2.62
N ARG A 201 5.93 21.30 2.09
CA ARG A 201 4.64 22.00 1.97
C ARG A 201 3.76 21.19 1.02
N SER A 202 2.70 20.54 1.52
CA SER A 202 1.62 20.08 0.66
C SER A 202 0.66 21.24 0.36
N ALA A 203 -0.20 21.09 -0.64
CA ALA A 203 -1.28 22.05 -0.92
C ALA A 203 -2.27 22.21 0.25
N SER A 204 -2.23 21.29 1.21
CA SER A 204 -3.19 21.14 2.30
C SER A 204 -2.64 21.46 3.70
N GLY A 205 -1.33 21.67 3.85
CA GLY A 205 -0.66 21.96 5.13
C GLY A 205 0.81 21.52 5.16
N GLU A 206 1.48 21.71 6.30
CA GLU A 206 2.80 21.11 6.55
C GLU A 206 2.62 19.65 6.94
N ALA A 207 3.11 18.74 6.09
CA ALA A 207 3.17 17.32 6.40
C ALA A 207 4.47 17.01 7.14
N ASP A 208 4.37 16.31 8.27
CA ASP A 208 5.56 16.04 9.10
C ASP A 208 6.51 15.03 8.44
N LEU A 209 6.02 14.21 7.50
CA LEU A 209 6.81 13.32 6.65
C LEU A 209 6.15 13.16 5.28
N VAL A 210 6.79 13.69 4.24
CA VAL A 210 6.55 13.19 2.88
C VAL A 210 7.90 13.11 2.19
N GLY A 211 8.21 11.98 1.57
CA GLY A 211 9.36 11.90 0.68
C GLY A 211 9.03 12.60 -0.64
N GLU A 212 9.86 13.52 -1.13
CA GLU A 212 10.06 13.72 -2.57
C GLU A 212 11.30 14.58 -2.88
N LEU A 213 12.06 14.16 -3.91
CA LEU A 213 12.70 14.96 -4.98
C LEU A 213 13.73 14.08 -5.71
N ASP A 214 13.25 13.21 -6.62
CA ASP A 214 13.95 12.64 -7.81
C ASP A 214 13.29 11.34 -8.32
N GLY A 215 11.97 11.33 -8.50
CA GLY A 215 11.27 10.21 -9.17
C GLY A 215 11.20 8.89 -8.39
N ARG A 216 11.37 8.92 -7.05
CA ARG A 216 11.10 7.77 -6.17
C ARG A 216 9.72 7.86 -5.54
N ASP A 217 9.12 6.71 -5.33
CA ASP A 217 7.80 6.46 -4.76
C ASP A 217 7.60 7.10 -3.36
N PRO A 218 6.73 8.12 -3.18
CA PRO A 218 6.64 8.85 -1.90
C PRO A 218 5.98 8.00 -0.79
N LEU A 219 6.65 7.88 0.35
CA LEU A 219 6.10 7.21 1.54
C LEU A 219 5.23 8.19 2.34
N VAL A 220 3.96 7.82 2.53
CA VAL A 220 3.02 8.56 3.40
C VAL A 220 3.02 7.93 4.78
N CYS A 221 3.76 8.54 5.70
CA CYS A 221 3.88 8.11 7.09
C CYS A 221 3.69 9.31 8.01
N ASP A 222 3.17 9.15 9.22
CA ASP A 222 3.14 10.23 10.21
C ASP A 222 3.29 9.65 11.61
N GLY A 223 3.93 10.41 12.50
CA GLY A 223 4.11 10.03 13.88
C GLY A 223 3.31 10.92 14.82
N LYS A 224 2.51 10.32 15.70
CA LYS A 224 1.65 11.01 16.66
C LYS A 224 1.90 10.54 18.08
N ILE A 225 1.99 11.49 19.00
CA ILE A 225 2.06 11.18 20.44
C ILE A 225 0.66 10.93 20.99
N PHE A 226 0.51 9.84 21.75
CA PHE A 226 -0.67 9.57 22.58
C PHE A 226 -0.33 9.76 24.06
N ASP A 227 -0.91 10.79 24.68
CA ASP A 227 -0.72 11.14 26.10
C ASP A 227 -1.95 10.80 26.98
N GLY A 228 -3.03 10.34 26.36
CA GLY A 228 -4.26 9.97 27.07
C GLY A 228 -5.01 11.12 27.73
N SER A 229 -4.65 12.36 27.42
CA SER A 229 -5.22 13.63 27.90
C SER A 229 -5.43 14.61 26.72
N SER A 230 -4.59 15.63 26.56
CA SER A 230 -4.65 16.61 25.46
C SER A 230 -4.45 15.99 24.08
N ARG A 231 -3.62 14.94 24.00
CA ARG A 231 -3.38 14.11 22.82
C ARG A 231 -4.02 12.73 23.01
N GLY A 232 -5.34 12.75 23.26
CA GLY A 232 -6.19 11.57 23.45
C GLY A 232 -6.77 11.03 22.13
N LYS A 233 -7.93 10.35 22.21
CA LYS A 233 -8.58 9.74 21.04
C LYS A 233 -8.84 10.73 19.90
N GLY A 234 -9.43 11.89 20.21
CA GLY A 234 -9.74 12.91 19.20
C GLY A 234 -8.49 13.46 18.49
N TYR A 235 -7.32 13.44 19.13
CA TYR A 235 -6.06 13.80 18.48
C TYR A 235 -5.61 12.73 17.47
N LEU A 236 -5.74 11.45 17.82
CA LEU A 236 -5.47 10.34 16.89
C LEU A 236 -6.43 10.35 15.70
N VAL A 237 -7.72 10.60 15.92
CA VAL A 237 -8.71 10.74 14.83
C VAL A 237 -8.29 11.83 13.86
N LYS A 238 -7.85 13.00 14.36
CA LYS A 238 -7.32 14.08 13.51
C LYS A 238 -6.08 13.65 12.73
N GLY A 239 -5.15 12.93 13.37
CA GLY A 239 -3.96 12.38 12.71
C GLY A 239 -4.30 11.40 11.57
N VAL A 240 -5.33 10.56 11.75
CA VAL A 240 -5.81 9.65 10.70
C VAL A 240 -6.36 10.43 9.50
N HIS A 241 -7.19 11.44 9.72
CA HIS A 241 -7.73 12.24 8.62
C HIS A 241 -6.63 13.04 7.92
N GLN A 242 -5.65 13.53 8.67
CA GLN A 242 -4.48 14.23 8.13
C GLN A 242 -3.67 13.32 7.20
N ILE A 243 -3.35 12.10 7.61
CA ILE A 243 -2.56 11.18 6.80
C ILE A 243 -3.32 10.65 5.58
N VAL A 244 -4.64 10.46 5.68
CA VAL A 244 -5.51 10.13 4.52
C VAL A 244 -5.50 11.26 3.49
N LYS A 245 -5.55 12.51 3.95
CA LYS A 245 -5.44 13.68 3.06
C LYS A 245 -4.10 13.71 2.33
N TYR A 246 -3.01 13.43 3.04
CA TYR A 246 -1.68 13.32 2.41
C TYR A 246 -1.64 12.17 1.41
N ALA A 247 -2.21 11.02 1.73
CA ALA A 247 -2.30 9.91 0.79
C ALA A 247 -2.98 10.35 -0.51
N HIS A 248 -4.11 11.06 -0.45
CA HIS A 248 -4.74 11.62 -1.64
C HIS A 248 -3.89 12.67 -2.38
N ASP A 249 -3.25 13.60 -1.66
CA ASP A 249 -2.40 14.64 -2.25
C ASP A 249 -1.23 14.04 -3.07
N TYR A 250 -0.71 12.89 -2.64
CA TYR A 250 0.38 12.17 -3.31
C TYR A 250 -0.07 10.97 -4.16
N GLY A 251 -1.38 10.81 -4.39
CA GLY A 251 -1.93 9.71 -5.20
C GLY A 251 -1.70 8.30 -4.61
N LYS A 252 -1.59 8.19 -3.29
CA LYS A 252 -1.34 6.96 -2.54
C LYS A 252 -2.61 6.37 -1.96
N HIS A 253 -2.64 5.04 -1.92
CA HIS A 253 -3.71 4.24 -1.33
C HIS A 253 -3.31 3.54 -0.05
N THR A 254 -2.06 3.73 0.40
CA THR A 254 -1.53 3.16 1.63
C THR A 254 -0.83 4.25 2.44
N ALA A 255 -1.10 4.28 3.74
CA ALA A 255 -0.53 5.23 4.68
C ALA A 255 -0.17 4.57 6.02
N TYR A 256 0.80 5.12 6.74
CA TYR A 256 1.33 4.54 7.98
C TYR A 256 1.31 5.53 9.14
N LEU A 257 0.44 5.33 10.12
CA LEU A 257 0.38 6.14 11.33
C LEU A 257 1.14 5.46 12.47
N VAL A 258 2.27 6.03 12.87
CA VAL A 258 3.07 5.59 14.01
C VAL A 258 2.58 6.29 15.27
N ILE A 259 2.13 5.54 16.27
CA ILE A 259 1.53 6.07 17.49
C ILE A 259 2.48 5.81 18.66
N TYR A 260 3.11 6.87 19.16
CA TYR A 260 3.98 6.85 20.32
C TYR A 260 3.17 6.97 21.61
N ASN A 261 2.92 5.83 22.26
CA ASN A 261 2.17 5.78 23.50
C ASN A 261 3.10 6.11 24.68
N ILE A 262 2.98 7.34 25.20
CA ILE A 262 3.70 7.84 26.38
C ILE A 262 2.94 7.59 27.70
N THR A 263 1.93 6.71 27.68
CA THR A 263 1.13 6.35 28.85
C THR A 263 1.35 4.88 29.24
N ASP A 264 0.87 4.53 30.43
CA ASP A 264 0.77 3.15 30.91
C ASP A 264 -0.49 2.42 30.40
N LYS A 265 -1.35 3.11 29.64
CA LYS A 265 -2.59 2.57 29.10
C LYS A 265 -2.32 1.69 27.89
N LEU A 266 -3.12 0.64 27.72
CA LEU A 266 -3.16 -0.16 26.51
C LEU A 266 -4.04 0.53 25.48
N LEU A 267 -3.56 0.62 24.24
CA LEU A 267 -4.30 1.18 23.11
C LEU A 267 -4.78 0.03 22.23
N GLU A 268 -6.09 -0.11 22.09
CA GLU A 268 -6.74 -1.00 21.13
C GLU A 268 -7.20 -0.18 19.94
N LEU A 269 -6.77 -0.57 18.75
CA LEU A 269 -6.96 0.14 17.50
C LEU A 269 -7.92 -0.64 16.60
N PRO A 270 -8.74 0.04 15.79
CA PRO A 270 -9.68 -0.63 14.91
C PRO A 270 -8.92 -1.39 13.82
N THR A 271 -9.51 -2.48 13.34
CA THR A 271 -8.95 -3.26 12.24
C THR A 271 -10.03 -3.83 11.33
N ASP A 272 -9.89 -3.60 10.02
CA ASP A 272 -10.72 -4.25 8.99
C ASP A 272 -10.12 -5.62 8.58
N GLY A 273 -8.89 -5.90 9.04
CA GLY A 273 -8.24 -7.19 8.91
C GLY A 273 -8.58 -8.18 10.02
N THR A 274 -7.84 -9.29 10.08
CA THR A 274 -7.99 -10.30 11.15
C THR A 274 -7.59 -9.73 12.51
N PRO A 275 -8.47 -9.79 13.53
CA PRO A 275 -8.15 -9.32 14.89
C PRO A 275 -6.88 -9.98 15.45
N GLY A 276 -6.06 -9.21 16.16
CA GLY A 276 -4.82 -9.67 16.79
C GLY A 276 -3.62 -9.82 15.83
N VAL A 277 -3.78 -9.52 14.54
CA VAL A 277 -2.67 -9.49 13.58
C VAL A 277 -2.05 -8.10 13.55
N TRP A 278 -0.72 -8.04 13.60
CA TRP A 278 0.03 -6.79 13.50
C TRP A 278 0.49 -6.47 12.05
N PRO A 279 0.50 -5.17 11.65
CA PRO A 279 -0.20 -4.07 12.31
C PRO A 279 -1.71 -4.13 12.01
N PRO A 280 -2.57 -3.66 12.92
CA PRO A 280 -3.97 -3.40 12.58
C PRO A 280 -4.05 -2.30 11.52
N TYR A 281 -5.08 -2.33 10.68
CA TYR A 281 -5.30 -1.33 9.64
C TYR A 281 -6.78 -1.07 9.42
N THR A 282 -7.11 0.11 8.90
CA THR A 282 -8.46 0.42 8.44
C THR A 282 -8.45 1.02 7.04
N GLU A 283 -9.53 0.86 6.29
CA GLU A 283 -9.74 1.48 4.98
C GLU A 283 -10.70 2.67 5.09
N ILE A 284 -10.17 3.88 4.86
CA ILE A 284 -10.93 5.13 4.93
C ILE A 284 -10.80 5.85 3.60
N SER A 285 -11.93 6.12 2.94
CA SER A 285 -11.99 6.84 1.66
C SER A 285 -11.06 6.26 0.57
N GLY A 286 -10.92 4.94 0.51
CA GLY A 286 -10.04 4.27 -0.47
C GLY A 286 -8.55 4.29 -0.11
N VAL A 287 -8.20 4.74 1.09
CA VAL A 287 -6.83 4.70 1.64
C VAL A 287 -6.78 3.71 2.80
N ARG A 288 -5.86 2.75 2.73
CA ARG A 288 -5.54 1.84 3.82
C ARG A 288 -4.53 2.47 4.77
N VAL A 289 -4.96 2.74 6.00
CA VAL A 289 -4.12 3.29 7.06
C VAL A 289 -3.68 2.18 8.01
N TYR A 290 -2.38 1.88 8.03
CA TYR A 290 -1.76 0.97 9.00
C TYR A 290 -1.44 1.70 10.30
N PHE A 291 -1.75 1.09 11.44
CA PHE A 291 -1.43 1.65 12.75
C PHE A 291 -0.25 0.93 13.40
N ILE A 292 0.84 1.67 13.62
CA ILE A 292 2.07 1.19 14.23
C ILE A 292 2.14 1.76 15.64
N HIS A 293 1.59 1.04 16.62
CA HIS A 293 1.70 1.46 18.01
C HIS A 293 3.08 1.13 18.58
N VAL A 294 3.70 2.08 19.27
CA VAL A 294 5.01 1.94 19.92
C VAL A 294 4.90 2.36 21.38
N ARG A 295 5.30 1.48 22.30
CA ARG A 295 5.34 1.82 23.74
C ARG A 295 6.61 2.58 24.07
N VAL A 296 6.47 3.86 24.41
CA VAL A 296 7.62 4.75 24.63
C VAL A 296 7.77 5.20 26.08
N LEU A 297 6.77 5.03 26.95
CA LEU A 297 6.92 5.29 28.38
C LEU A 297 7.83 4.24 29.04
N PRO A 298 8.97 4.63 29.66
CA PRO A 298 9.81 3.70 30.41
C PRO A 298 9.06 3.06 31.58
N PRO A 299 9.23 1.75 31.81
CA PRO A 299 8.55 1.08 32.92
C PRO A 299 9.08 1.58 34.27
N THR A 300 8.22 2.16 35.08
CA THR A 300 8.55 2.60 36.45
C THR A 300 8.55 1.47 37.47
N THR A 301 7.86 0.36 37.15
CA THR A 301 7.76 -0.84 37.99
C THR A 301 7.75 -2.11 37.15
N THR A 302 8.01 -3.26 37.78
CA THR A 302 7.91 -4.57 37.11
C THR A 302 6.46 -4.89 36.75
N ALA A 303 6.23 -5.65 35.68
CA ALA A 303 4.88 -6.02 35.23
C ALA A 303 4.00 -6.65 36.33
N SER A 304 4.59 -7.40 37.25
CA SER A 304 3.90 -7.98 38.42
C SER A 304 3.41 -6.97 39.46
N LYS A 305 3.94 -5.73 39.44
CA LYS A 305 3.63 -4.65 40.38
C LYS A 305 2.78 -3.53 39.75
N ALA A 306 2.60 -3.54 38.43
CA ALA A 306 1.98 -2.46 37.66
C ALA A 306 0.43 -2.39 37.76
N GLY A 307 -0.21 -3.26 38.55
CA GLY A 307 -1.67 -3.27 38.71
C GLY A 307 -2.42 -3.73 37.45
N LYS A 308 -3.74 -3.49 37.41
CA LYS A 308 -4.56 -3.80 36.22
C LYS A 308 -4.32 -2.75 35.14
N ALA A 309 -4.06 -3.21 33.92
CA ALA A 309 -3.87 -2.33 32.77
C ALA A 309 -5.18 -1.61 32.41
N THR A 310 -5.10 -0.30 32.22
CA THR A 310 -6.22 0.52 31.74
C THR A 310 -6.26 0.46 30.21
N LEU A 311 -7.41 0.18 29.63
CA LEU A 311 -7.60 0.04 28.18
C LEU A 311 -8.26 1.29 27.59
N VAL A 312 -7.74 1.76 26.45
CA VAL A 312 -8.32 2.81 25.62
C VAL A 312 -8.60 2.21 24.25
N ILE A 313 -9.87 2.20 23.84
CA ILE A 313 -10.32 1.60 22.57
C ILE A 313 -10.63 2.71 21.59
N LEU A 314 -9.99 2.71 20.42
CA LEU A 314 -10.39 3.49 19.26
C LEU A 314 -11.20 2.57 18.32
N THR A 315 -12.38 3.02 17.91
CA THR A 315 -13.32 2.25 17.09
C THR A 315 -13.33 2.77 15.65
N HIS A 316 -13.91 1.99 14.73
CA HIS A 316 -14.10 2.43 13.35
C HIS A 316 -15.08 3.63 13.26
N ASP A 317 -16.10 3.67 14.12
CA ASP A 317 -17.06 4.77 14.16
C ASP A 317 -16.39 6.09 14.59
N ASP A 318 -15.43 6.04 15.52
CA ASP A 318 -14.62 7.20 15.91
C ASP A 318 -13.85 7.80 14.71
N LEU A 319 -13.53 6.99 13.70
CA LEU A 319 -12.77 7.40 12.52
C LEU A 319 -13.65 7.86 11.35
N THR A 320 -14.91 7.44 11.29
CA THR A 320 -15.81 7.71 10.15
C THR A 320 -16.90 8.71 10.46
N ASN A 321 -17.17 8.98 11.75
CA ASN A 321 -18.15 9.96 12.18
C ASN A 321 -17.54 10.90 13.25
N PRO A 322 -16.77 11.92 12.85
CA PRO A 322 -16.06 12.79 13.77
C PRO A 322 -16.98 13.70 14.62
N ASP A 323 -18.28 13.77 14.30
CA ASP A 323 -19.26 14.60 15.02
C ASP A 323 -19.90 13.90 16.24
N THR A 324 -19.52 12.64 16.52
CA THR A 324 -20.13 11.81 17.59
C THR A 324 -19.35 11.75 18.92
N THR A 325 -18.21 12.45 19.05
CA THR A 325 -17.36 12.44 20.26
C THR A 325 -17.19 13.78 20.94
#